data_AF-A0A5N9GJ53-F1
#
_entry.id   AF-A0A5N9GJ53-F1
#
_cell.length_a   1.000
_cell.length_b   1.000
_cell.length_c   1.000
_cell.angle_alpha   90.00
_cell.angle_beta   90.00
_cell.angle_gamma   90.00
#
_symmetry.space_group_name_H-M   'P 1'
#
loop_
_entity.id
_entity.type
_entity.pdbx_description
1 polymer ?
#
loop_
_entity_poly.entity_id
_entity_poly.type
_entity_poly.pdbx_seq_one_letter_code
_entity_poly.pdbx_strand_id
1 'polypeptide(L)' 'MSEAELVMLDYAAKLTLTPGDMVVSDVAVLRAHEFDDRAIHDICAITAYFAFVNRIADGLGVDLEDS' A
#
# COMPACT_ATOMS: atom_id res chain seq x y z
N MET A 1 13.41 5.43 -10.95
CA MET A 1 12.66 4.40 -10.22
C MET A 1 13.00 3.06 -10.81
N SER A 2 13.31 2.07 -9.97
CA SER A 2 13.56 0.69 -10.39
C SER A 2 12.24 -0.04 -10.68
N GLU A 3 12.33 -1.19 -11.35
CA GLU A 3 11.17 -2.06 -11.58
C GLU A 3 10.55 -2.55 -10.26
N ALA A 4 11.39 -2.87 -9.27
CA ALA A 4 10.93 -3.26 -7.94
C ALA A 4 10.17 -2.13 -7.21
N GLU A 5 10.63 -0.88 -7.34
CA GLU A 5 9.94 0.29 -6.77
C GLU A 5 8.57 0.51 -7.42
N LEU A 6 8.46 0.33 -8.74
CA LEU A 6 7.18 0.44 -9.45
C LEU A 6 6.18 -0.64 -9.00
N VAL A 7 6.64 -1.88 -8.91
CA VAL A 7 5.81 -3.01 -8.46
C VAL A 7 5.32 -2.81 -7.02
N MET A 8 6.17 -2.33 -6.13
CA MET A 8 5.78 -1.95 -4.77
C MET A 8 4.68 -0.88 -4.77
N LEU A 9 4.81 0.15 -5.61
CA LEU A 9 3.82 1.23 -5.70
C LEU A 9 2.50 0.76 -6.33
N ASP A 10 2.55 -0.13 -7.33
CA ASP A 10 1.36 -0.73 -7.92
C ASP A 10 0.58 -1.57 -6.90
N TYR A 11 1.29 -2.35 -6.09
CA TYR A 11 0.69 -3.08 -4.97
C TYR A 11 0.03 -2.12 -3.97
N ALA A 12 0.74 -1.05 -3.56
CA ALA A 12 0.23 -0.07 -2.62
C ALA A 12 -1.01 0.69 -3.17
N ALA A 13 -0.99 1.03 -4.45
CA ALA A 13 -2.11 1.67 -5.13
C ALA A 13 -3.34 0.74 -5.17
N LYS A 14 -3.16 -0.52 -5.56
CA LYS A 14 -4.26 -1.52 -5.57
C LYS A 14 -4.85 -1.73 -4.18
N LEU A 15 -4.01 -1.87 -3.16
CA LEU A 15 -4.44 -2.05 -1.78
C LEU A 15 -5.22 -0.83 -1.26
N THR A 16 -4.87 0.38 -1.70
CA THR A 16 -5.56 1.62 -1.31
C THR A 16 -6.91 1.78 -2.02
N LEU A 17 -6.95 1.56 -3.34
CA LEU A 17 -8.12 1.84 -4.17
C LEU A 17 -9.14 0.70 -4.17
N THR A 18 -8.66 -0.54 -4.12
CA THR A 18 -9.46 -1.76 -4.29
C THR A 18 -9.04 -2.84 -3.29
N PRO A 19 -9.06 -2.57 -1.96
CA PRO A 19 -8.62 -3.55 -0.96
C PRO A 19 -9.42 -4.87 -1.00
N GLY A 20 -10.67 -4.84 -1.47
CA GLY A 20 -11.52 -6.03 -1.62
C GLY A 20 -11.12 -6.98 -2.75
N ASP A 21 -10.31 -6.51 -3.70
CA ASP A 21 -9.87 -7.28 -4.88
C ASP A 21 -8.45 -7.84 -4.73
N MET A 22 -7.87 -7.71 -3.53
CA MET A 22 -6.54 -8.23 -3.21
C MET A 22 -6.53 -9.76 -3.24
N VAL A 23 -5.52 -10.33 -3.89
CA VAL A 23 -5.35 -11.76 -4.08
C VAL A 23 -3.91 -12.19 -3.81
N VAL A 24 -3.69 -13.49 -3.58
CA VAL A 24 -2.37 -14.04 -3.26
C VAL A 24 -1.33 -13.77 -4.36
N SER A 25 -1.76 -13.63 -5.63
CA SER A 25 -0.84 -13.32 -6.73
C SER A 25 -0.23 -11.93 -6.62
N ASP A 26 -0.90 -10.94 -6.00
CA ASP A 26 -0.33 -9.60 -5.83
C ASP A 26 0.93 -9.65 -4.94
N VAL A 27 0.89 -10.48 -3.90
CA VAL A 27 2.04 -10.76 -3.02
C VAL A 27 3.11 -11.58 -3.73
N ALA A 28 2.71 -12.52 -4.60
CA ALA A 28 3.65 -13.33 -5.37
C ALA A 28 4.48 -12.48 -6.34
N VAL A 29 3.90 -11.42 -6.91
CA VAL A 29 4.62 -10.45 -7.76
C VAL A 29 5.70 -9.74 -6.94
N LEU A 30 5.40 -9.27 -5.72
CA LEU A 30 6.42 -8.67 -4.84
C LEU A 30 7.57 -9.65 -4.56
N ARG A 31 7.26 -10.91 -4.23
CA ARG A 31 8.30 -11.94 -4.01
C ARG A 31 9.17 -12.19 -5.23
N ALA A 32 8.62 -12.08 -6.44
CA ALA A 32 9.38 -12.24 -7.68
C ALA A 32 10.42 -11.11 -7.89
N HIS A 33 10.23 -9.96 -7.24
CA HIS A 33 11.18 -8.85 -7.19
C HIS A 33 12.02 -8.82 -5.91
N GLU A 34 12.25 -10.00 -5.31
CA GLU A 34 13.15 -10.21 -4.16
C GLU A 34 12.73 -9.49 -2.87
N PHE A 35 11.49 -9.03 -2.76
CA PHE A 35 10.94 -8.58 -1.48
C PHE A 35 10.75 -9.77 -0.55
N ASP A 36 11.33 -9.70 0.65
CA ASP A 36 11.13 -10.69 1.70
C ASP A 36 9.77 -10.49 2.41
N ASP A 37 9.35 -11.49 3.19
CA ASP A 37 8.05 -11.45 3.86
C ASP A 37 7.91 -10.26 4.82
N ARG A 38 9.03 -9.79 5.39
CA ARG A 38 9.05 -8.62 6.26
C ARG A 38 8.79 -7.34 5.47
N ALA A 39 9.48 -7.15 4.35
CA ALA A 39 9.28 -6.00 3.48
C ALA A 39 7.85 -5.96 2.92
N ILE A 40 7.32 -7.12 2.49
CA ILE A 40 5.92 -7.23 2.03
C ILE A 40 4.94 -6.85 3.14
N HIS A 41 5.17 -7.35 4.36
CA HIS A 41 4.36 -6.98 5.51
C HIS A 41 4.43 -5.48 5.80
N ASP A 42 5.63 -4.89 5.77
CA ASP A 42 5.82 -3.46 6.03
C ASP A 42 5.14 -2.60 4.95
N ILE A 43 5.25 -2.96 3.67
CA ILE A 43 4.52 -2.31 2.56
C ILE A 43 3.02 -2.34 2.84
N CYS A 44 2.47 -3.53 3.15
CA CYS A 44 1.05 -3.70 3.43
C CYS A 44 0.59 -2.85 4.64
N ALA A 45 1.32 -2.93 5.75
CA ALA A 45 0.97 -2.25 6.99
C ALA A 45 1.03 -0.73 6.86
N ILE A 46 2.08 -0.20 6.23
CA ILE A 46 2.25 1.24 6.01
C ILE A 46 1.16 1.76 5.09
N THR A 47 0.92 1.11 3.94
CA THR A 47 -0.15 1.50 3.02
C THR A 47 -1.51 1.49 3.70
N ALA A 48 -1.84 0.44 4.46
CA ALA A 48 -3.12 0.33 5.16
C ALA A 48 -3.28 1.43 6.24
N TYR A 49 -2.20 1.75 6.96
CA TYR A 49 -2.22 2.81 7.97
C TYR A 49 -2.53 4.17 7.35
N PHE A 50 -1.86 4.54 6.27
CA PHE A 50 -2.13 5.81 5.58
C PHE A 50 -3.54 5.83 4.98
N ALA A 51 -4.00 4.73 4.39
CA ALA A 51 -5.37 4.64 3.88
C ALA A 51 -6.41 4.84 4.99
N PHE A 52 -6.17 4.30 6.19
CA PHE A 52 -7.03 4.50 7.36
C PHE A 52 -7.02 5.95 7.85
N VAL A 53 -5.84 6.55 8.00
CA VAL A 53 -5.70 7.94 8.45
C VAL A 53 -6.35 8.91 7.46
N ASN A 54 -6.09 8.74 6.16
CA ASN A 54 -6.71 9.54 5.10
C ASN A 54 -8.24 9.42 5.13
N ARG A 55 -8.77 8.20 5.32
CA ARG A 55 -10.22 7.99 5.41
C ARG A 55 -10.85 8.68 6.62
N ILE A 56 -10.15 8.75 7.75
CA ILE A 56 -10.61 9.51 8.92
C ILE A 56 -10.60 11.00 8.62
N ALA A 57 -9.51 11.50 8.05
CA ALA A 57 -9.36 12.91 7.70
C ALA A 57 -10.45 13.37 6.73
N ASP A 58 -10.57 12.67 5.60
CA ASP A 58 -11.58 12.92 4.57
C ASP A 58 -13.00 12.78 5.13
N GLY A 59 -13.23 11.76 5.96
CA GLY A 59 -14.54 11.49 6.56
C GLY A 59 -15.00 12.53 7.57
N LEU A 60 -14.06 13.21 8.24
CA LEU A 60 -14.34 14.29 9.19
C LEU A 60 -14.20 15.69 8.57
N GLY A 61 -13.68 15.79 7.33
CA GLY A 61 -13.38 17.05 6.67
C GLY A 61 -12.26 17.83 7.38
N VAL A 62 -11.31 17.12 7.98
CA VAL A 62 -10.13 17.72 8.62
C VAL A 62 -8.92 17.54 7.73
N ASP A 63 -8.16 18.61 7.54
CA ASP A 63 -6.87 18.51 6.87
C ASP A 63 -5.85 17.86 7.82
N LEU A 64 -5.10 16.88 7.30
CA LEU A 64 -3.93 16.33 7.98
C LEU A 64 -2.82 17.38 7.86
N GLU A 65 -2.86 18.38 8.75
CA GLU A 65 -1.93 19.50 8.97
C GLU A 65 -0.95 19.89 7.84
N ASP A 66 -0.98 21.18 7.48
CA ASP A 66 -0.03 21.86 6.60
C ASP A 66 1.43 21.61 7.07
N SER A 67 2.12 20.66 6.43
CA SER A 67 3.56 20.43 6.64
C SER A 67 4.41 21.45 5.90
#